data_AF-W4V4B0-F1
#
_entry.id   AF-W4V4B0-F1
#
_cell.length_a   1.000
_cell.length_b   1.000
_cell.length_c   1.000
_cell.angle_alpha   90.00
_cell.angle_beta   90.00
_cell.angle_gamma   90.00
#
_symmetry.space_group_name_H-M   'P 1'
#
loop_
_entity.id
_entity.type
_entity.pdbx_description
1 polymer ?
#
loop_
_entity_poly.entity_id
_entity_poly.type
_entity_poly.pdbx_seq_one_letter_code
_entity_poly.pdbx_strand_id
1 'polypeptide(L)'
;MTAMASRIFRPYDPEYADKCINAAKVSYEFLKANPANVLANQNGFSTGEYATVSDADDRLWAAAEMWQTLGDEEYLRDFETRAAQFSKKIEADFDWDNVGNLGMFTYLLSKRPGKNSSLEQSIRNSLITTADSIVQTSRQHGYGRTLGRTYYWGCNGTVVRQTMILQVANKISPSSDYVNAALDAISHVFGRNYYNRSYVTGLGINPPMNPHDRRSGADGIWEPWPGYLVGGGWPGPRDWVDIQDSYETNEVAINWNAALIYALAGFVNYDSAQDDVLYGDVNDDGKVNSTDLTLLKRYLLKSVSNLPSAKAEKNADVNRDGKINSSDVTVLSRYLLKVIIELPV
;
A
#
# COMPACT_ATOMS: atom_id res chain seq x y z
N MET A 1 7.18 0.17 -16.01
CA MET A 1 6.71 1.58 -15.99
C MET A 1 5.85 1.99 -17.19
N THR A 2 6.33 1.96 -18.44
CA THR A 2 5.59 2.46 -19.61
C THR A 2 4.27 1.71 -19.89
N ALA A 3 4.18 0.42 -19.59
CA ALA A 3 2.92 -0.32 -19.64
C ALA A 3 1.86 0.26 -18.66
N MET A 4 2.26 0.57 -17.42
CA MET A 4 1.38 1.25 -16.44
C MET A 4 0.96 2.63 -16.93
N ALA A 5 1.92 3.42 -17.40
CA ALA A 5 1.66 4.75 -17.93
C ALA A 5 0.61 4.69 -19.03
N SER A 6 0.69 3.74 -19.97
CA SER A 6 -0.31 3.59 -21.02
C SER A 6 -1.74 3.45 -20.46
N ARG A 7 -2.00 2.47 -19.59
CA ARG A 7 -3.38 2.27 -19.08
C ARG A 7 -3.86 3.41 -18.17
N ILE A 8 -2.96 4.04 -17.41
CA ILE A 8 -3.30 5.12 -16.47
C ILE A 8 -3.58 6.42 -17.23
N PHE A 9 -2.78 6.74 -18.24
CA PHE A 9 -2.94 7.99 -19.01
C PHE A 9 -3.99 7.90 -20.11
N ARG A 10 -4.38 6.70 -20.57
CA ARG A 10 -5.35 6.53 -21.66
C ARG A 10 -6.63 7.38 -21.57
N PRO A 11 -7.29 7.54 -20.40
CA PRO A 11 -8.49 8.38 -20.29
C PRO A 11 -8.21 9.90 -20.27
N TYR A 12 -6.95 10.33 -20.17
CA TYR A 12 -6.55 11.74 -20.04
C TYR A 12 -5.74 12.25 -21.24
N ASP A 13 -4.85 11.41 -21.76
CA ASP A 13 -3.97 11.67 -22.90
C ASP A 13 -3.75 10.35 -23.68
N PRO A 14 -4.64 10.02 -24.64
CA PRO A 14 -4.58 8.77 -25.38
C PRO A 14 -3.38 8.69 -26.33
N GLU A 15 -2.93 9.81 -26.90
CA GLU A 15 -1.76 9.83 -27.78
C GLU A 15 -0.49 9.49 -26.99
N TYR A 16 -0.34 10.06 -25.79
CA TYR A 16 0.74 9.68 -24.89
C TYR A 16 0.64 8.22 -24.44
N ALA A 17 -0.58 7.74 -24.14
CA ALA A 17 -0.79 6.34 -23.77
C ALA A 17 -0.37 5.36 -24.88
N ASP A 18 -0.64 5.69 -26.14
CA ASP A 18 -0.22 4.90 -27.30
C ASP A 18 1.31 4.94 -27.49
N LYS A 19 1.93 6.10 -27.31
CA LYS A 19 3.40 6.22 -27.27
C LYS A 19 4.01 5.32 -26.19
N CYS A 20 3.43 5.31 -25.00
CA CYS A 20 3.92 4.50 -23.89
C CYS A 20 3.82 2.99 -24.17
N ILE A 21 2.68 2.50 -24.67
CA ILE A 21 2.54 1.05 -24.90
C ILE A 21 3.38 0.56 -26.06
N ASN A 22 3.57 1.38 -27.09
CA ASN A 22 4.45 1.05 -28.21
C ASN A 22 5.90 0.93 -27.75
N ALA A 23 6.38 1.87 -26.91
CA ALA A 23 7.71 1.77 -26.32
C ALA A 23 7.85 0.54 -25.40
N ALA A 24 6.84 0.23 -24.59
CA ALA A 24 6.83 -0.94 -23.72
C ALA A 24 6.97 -2.24 -24.50
N LYS A 25 6.25 -2.38 -25.63
CA LYS A 25 6.34 -3.56 -26.51
C LYS A 25 7.74 -3.73 -27.10
N VAL A 26 8.36 -2.66 -27.60
CA VAL A 26 9.73 -2.72 -28.16
C VAL A 26 10.72 -3.24 -27.11
N SER A 27 10.69 -2.68 -25.89
CA SER A 27 11.57 -3.13 -24.80
C SER A 27 11.27 -4.56 -24.35
N TYR A 28 10.00 -4.94 -24.27
CA TYR A 28 9.63 -6.30 -23.85
C TYR A 28 10.05 -7.36 -24.87
N GLU A 29 9.92 -7.09 -26.18
CA GLU A 29 10.44 -7.98 -27.23
C GLU A 29 11.98 -8.12 -27.16
N PHE A 30 12.70 -7.04 -26.85
CA PHE A 30 14.14 -7.13 -26.59
C PHE A 30 14.44 -8.04 -25.39
N LEU A 31 13.70 -7.90 -24.28
CA LEU A 31 13.88 -8.74 -23.09
C LEU A 31 13.57 -10.22 -23.37
N LYS A 32 12.56 -10.51 -24.21
CA LYS A 32 12.19 -11.85 -24.65
C LYS A 32 13.29 -12.50 -25.49
N ALA A 33 13.91 -11.72 -26.38
CA ALA A 33 15.03 -12.19 -27.20
C ALA A 33 16.37 -12.26 -26.44
N ASN A 34 16.53 -11.50 -25.35
CA ASN A 34 17.77 -11.40 -24.57
C ASN A 34 17.49 -11.70 -23.08
N PRO A 35 17.40 -13.00 -22.70
CA PRO A 35 16.94 -13.41 -21.37
C PRO A 35 18.00 -13.31 -20.27
N ALA A 36 19.28 -13.11 -20.62
CA ALA A 36 20.35 -13.00 -19.64
C ALA A 36 20.27 -11.68 -18.85
N ASN A 37 20.64 -11.73 -17.58
CA ASN A 37 20.90 -10.53 -16.78
C ASN A 37 22.14 -9.81 -17.36
N VAL A 38 22.04 -8.50 -17.56
CA VAL A 38 23.13 -7.68 -18.09
C VAL A 38 23.27 -6.43 -17.23
N LEU A 39 24.38 -6.34 -16.51
CA LEU A 39 24.74 -5.12 -15.77
C LEU A 39 25.20 -4.03 -16.75
N ALA A 40 24.85 -2.79 -16.44
CA ALA A 40 25.33 -1.65 -17.21
C ALA A 40 26.86 -1.53 -17.09
N ASN A 41 27.55 -1.27 -18.21
CA ASN A 41 28.97 -0.95 -18.17
C ASN A 41 29.16 0.50 -17.67
N GLN A 42 29.49 0.64 -16.39
CA GLN A 42 29.63 1.94 -15.72
C GLN A 42 31.09 2.27 -15.33
N ASN A 43 32.09 1.55 -15.87
CA ASN A 43 33.51 1.66 -15.48
C ASN A 43 34.13 3.07 -15.59
N GLY A 44 33.50 3.99 -16.32
CA GLY A 44 33.94 5.38 -16.46
C GLY A 44 33.19 6.40 -15.62
N PHE A 45 32.26 5.96 -14.75
CA PHE A 45 31.35 6.82 -13.99
C PHE A 45 31.57 6.67 -12.48
N SER A 46 31.23 7.71 -11.73
CA SER A 46 31.34 7.76 -10.25
C SER A 46 30.10 8.33 -9.58
N THR A 47 28.96 8.33 -10.28
CA THR A 47 27.64 8.69 -9.75
C THR A 47 26.95 7.44 -9.17
N GLY A 48 25.73 7.59 -8.64
CA GLY A 48 24.94 6.45 -8.16
C GLY A 48 24.75 5.37 -9.23
N GLU A 49 25.11 4.14 -8.92
CA GLU A 49 25.13 3.02 -9.86
C GLU A 49 23.75 2.42 -10.11
N TYR A 50 22.94 2.26 -9.04
CA TYR A 50 21.67 1.52 -9.04
C TYR A 50 21.77 0.15 -9.74
N ALA A 51 22.88 -0.54 -9.51
CA ALA A 51 23.19 -1.83 -10.13
C ALA A 51 22.50 -2.96 -9.37
N THR A 52 21.20 -3.17 -9.64
CA THR A 52 20.47 -4.29 -9.06
C THR A 52 21.19 -5.61 -9.32
N VAL A 53 21.21 -6.49 -8.31
CA VAL A 53 21.99 -7.74 -8.38
C VAL A 53 21.40 -8.72 -9.40
N SER A 54 20.10 -8.62 -9.68
CA SER A 54 19.34 -9.49 -10.57
C SER A 54 18.23 -8.70 -11.25
N ASP A 55 17.89 -9.04 -12.50
CA ASP A 55 16.75 -8.46 -13.23
C ASP A 55 15.50 -9.38 -13.22
N ALA A 56 15.54 -10.47 -12.44
CA ALA A 56 14.48 -11.49 -12.44
C ALA A 56 13.13 -10.94 -11.96
N ASP A 57 13.15 -10.13 -10.92
CA ASP A 57 11.99 -9.48 -10.33
C ASP A 57 11.55 -8.23 -11.12
N ASP A 58 12.48 -7.50 -11.74
CA ASP A 58 12.16 -6.48 -12.76
C ASP A 58 11.37 -7.07 -13.94
N ARG A 59 11.84 -8.21 -14.46
CA ARG A 59 11.17 -8.92 -15.56
C ARG A 59 9.81 -9.48 -15.13
N LEU A 60 9.70 -9.96 -13.88
CA LEU A 60 8.40 -10.36 -13.31
C LEU A 60 7.43 -9.18 -13.26
N TRP A 61 7.89 -8.02 -12.78
CA TRP A 61 7.07 -6.81 -12.74
C TRP A 61 6.67 -6.36 -14.15
N ALA A 62 7.62 -6.36 -15.10
CA ALA A 62 7.34 -6.01 -16.49
C ALA A 62 6.24 -6.90 -17.11
N ALA A 63 6.32 -8.21 -16.92
CA ALA A 63 5.31 -9.16 -17.40
C ALA A 63 3.93 -8.90 -16.78
N ALA A 64 3.86 -8.67 -15.46
CA ALA A 64 2.62 -8.34 -14.77
C ALA A 64 1.95 -7.08 -15.35
N GLU A 65 2.75 -6.04 -15.61
CA GLU A 65 2.24 -4.76 -16.08
C GLU A 65 1.85 -4.78 -17.56
N MET A 66 2.57 -5.53 -18.39
CA MET A 66 2.18 -5.80 -19.78
C MET A 66 0.86 -6.56 -19.82
N TRP A 67 0.72 -7.62 -19.01
CA TRP A 67 -0.50 -8.41 -18.91
C TRP A 67 -1.69 -7.57 -18.40
N GLN A 68 -1.53 -6.82 -17.31
CA GLN A 68 -2.61 -5.99 -16.78
C GLN A 68 -3.12 -4.99 -17.83
N THR A 69 -2.20 -4.43 -18.61
CA THR A 69 -2.50 -3.39 -19.61
C THR A 69 -3.16 -3.98 -20.85
N LEU A 70 -2.58 -5.02 -21.44
CA LEU A 70 -3.00 -5.56 -22.74
C LEU A 70 -3.94 -6.76 -22.61
N GLY A 71 -3.65 -7.68 -21.69
CA GLY A 71 -4.45 -8.86 -21.41
C GLY A 71 -4.06 -10.11 -22.17
N ASP A 72 -3.04 -10.06 -23.02
CA ASP A 72 -2.58 -11.19 -23.82
C ASP A 72 -2.03 -12.33 -22.95
N GLU A 73 -2.34 -13.56 -23.34
CA GLU A 73 -1.97 -14.80 -22.64
C GLU A 73 -0.46 -14.98 -22.52
N GLU A 74 0.33 -14.46 -23.47
CA GLU A 74 1.79 -14.59 -23.42
C GLU A 74 2.40 -13.88 -22.20
N TYR A 75 1.87 -12.71 -21.82
CA TYR A 75 2.34 -11.94 -20.68
C TYR A 75 1.87 -12.57 -19.37
N LEU A 76 0.65 -13.13 -19.35
CA LEU A 76 0.15 -13.90 -18.21
C LEU A 76 1.06 -15.09 -17.94
N ARG A 77 1.35 -15.90 -18.96
CA ARG A 77 2.19 -17.08 -18.84
C ARG A 77 3.61 -16.75 -18.41
N ASP A 78 4.20 -15.67 -18.94
CA ASP A 78 5.54 -15.21 -18.51
C ASP A 78 5.52 -14.80 -17.03
N PHE A 79 4.53 -14.01 -16.61
CA PHE A 79 4.37 -13.63 -15.22
C PHE A 79 4.22 -14.86 -14.30
N GLU A 80 3.29 -15.77 -14.59
CA GLU A 80 3.02 -16.91 -13.72
C GLU A 80 4.20 -17.87 -13.64
N THR A 81 4.91 -18.07 -14.76
CA THR A 81 6.13 -18.89 -14.80
C THR A 81 7.20 -18.31 -13.88
N ARG A 82 7.42 -16.99 -13.93
CA ARG A 82 8.38 -16.31 -13.05
C ARG A 82 7.92 -16.33 -11.61
N ALA A 83 6.69 -15.93 -11.33
CA ALA A 83 6.14 -15.85 -9.98
C ALA A 83 6.15 -17.19 -9.25
N ALA A 84 5.96 -18.31 -9.96
CA ALA A 84 6.07 -19.65 -9.41
C ALA A 84 7.46 -19.99 -8.85
N GLN A 85 8.53 -19.37 -9.38
CA GLN A 85 9.91 -19.61 -8.95
C GLN A 85 10.30 -18.89 -7.66
N PHE A 86 9.57 -17.83 -7.28
CA PHE A 86 9.82 -17.10 -6.04
C PHE A 86 9.34 -17.93 -4.86
N SER A 87 10.24 -18.39 -3.98
CA SER A 87 9.88 -19.19 -2.80
C SER A 87 8.98 -18.41 -1.84
N LYS A 88 9.37 -17.17 -1.54
CA LYS A 88 8.55 -16.17 -0.83
C LYS A 88 7.97 -15.20 -1.86
N LYS A 89 6.64 -15.07 -1.90
CA LYS A 89 5.96 -14.29 -2.95
C LYS A 89 5.95 -12.79 -2.66
N ILE A 90 5.88 -12.41 -1.38
CA ILE A 90 5.85 -11.02 -0.92
C ILE A 90 6.99 -10.81 0.08
N GLU A 91 7.86 -9.83 -0.16
CA GLU A 91 8.92 -9.44 0.75
C GLU A 91 8.49 -8.27 1.65
N ALA A 92 8.76 -8.35 2.95
CA ALA A 92 8.42 -7.29 3.90
C ALA A 92 9.31 -6.05 3.76
N ASP A 93 10.56 -6.27 3.34
CA ASP A 93 11.61 -5.28 3.21
C ASP A 93 11.96 -5.19 1.72
N PHE A 94 11.50 -4.13 1.07
CA PHE A 94 11.68 -3.94 -0.36
C PHE A 94 11.90 -2.48 -0.75
N ASP A 95 12.74 -2.26 -1.76
CA ASP A 95 13.07 -0.97 -2.36
C ASP A 95 13.45 -1.18 -3.85
N TRP A 96 14.24 -0.29 -4.42
CA TRP A 96 14.63 -0.28 -5.84
C TRP A 96 15.38 -1.53 -6.33
N ASP A 97 16.06 -2.27 -5.44
CA ASP A 97 16.82 -3.49 -5.78
C ASP A 97 15.93 -4.75 -5.87
N ASN A 98 14.72 -4.69 -5.32
CA ASN A 98 13.80 -5.83 -5.26
C ASN A 98 12.33 -5.42 -5.47
N VAL A 99 11.94 -5.27 -6.73
CA VAL A 99 10.65 -4.71 -7.18
C VAL A 99 9.55 -5.76 -7.42
N GLY A 100 9.83 -7.04 -7.17
CA GLY A 100 8.90 -8.16 -7.46
C GLY A 100 7.52 -8.00 -6.82
N ASN A 101 7.45 -7.39 -5.62
CA ASN A 101 6.19 -7.06 -4.94
C ASN A 101 5.22 -6.27 -5.84
N LEU A 102 5.72 -5.34 -6.66
CA LEU A 102 4.89 -4.49 -7.52
C LEU A 102 4.10 -5.33 -8.55
N GLY A 103 4.77 -6.30 -9.17
CA GLY A 103 4.12 -7.23 -10.09
C GLY A 103 3.10 -8.12 -9.39
N MET A 104 3.44 -8.61 -8.19
CA MET A 104 2.53 -9.43 -7.38
C MET A 104 1.26 -8.67 -6.98
N PHE A 105 1.38 -7.40 -6.59
CA PHE A 105 0.22 -6.57 -6.25
C PHE A 105 -0.67 -6.33 -7.48
N THR A 106 -0.08 -5.97 -8.62
CA THR A 106 -0.82 -5.77 -9.88
C THR A 106 -1.57 -7.03 -10.29
N TYR A 107 -0.89 -8.19 -10.27
CA TYR A 107 -1.52 -9.46 -10.62
C TYR A 107 -2.69 -9.82 -9.70
N LEU A 108 -2.47 -9.70 -8.38
CA LEU A 108 -3.45 -10.10 -7.38
C LEU A 108 -4.70 -9.21 -7.40
N LEU A 109 -4.54 -7.90 -7.59
CA LEU A 109 -5.65 -6.93 -7.66
C LEU A 109 -6.31 -6.87 -9.04
N SER A 110 -5.75 -7.53 -10.06
CA SER A 110 -6.35 -7.60 -11.39
C SER A 110 -7.72 -8.27 -11.36
N LYS A 111 -8.69 -7.65 -12.04
CA LYS A 111 -10.02 -8.23 -12.31
C LYS A 111 -10.06 -9.06 -13.59
N ARG A 112 -8.93 -9.23 -14.29
CA ARG A 112 -8.88 -10.04 -15.51
C ARG A 112 -9.07 -11.53 -15.15
N PRO A 113 -9.80 -12.30 -15.97
CA PRO A 113 -9.92 -13.74 -15.80
C PRO A 113 -8.63 -14.45 -16.25
N GLY A 114 -8.58 -15.77 -16.10
CA GLY A 114 -7.49 -16.62 -16.61
C GLY A 114 -6.34 -16.87 -15.63
N LYS A 115 -6.32 -16.18 -14.49
CA LYS A 115 -5.35 -16.38 -13.42
C LYS A 115 -5.33 -17.83 -12.92
N ASN A 116 -4.13 -18.38 -12.73
CA ASN A 116 -3.92 -19.65 -12.06
C ASN A 116 -4.31 -19.53 -10.57
N SER A 117 -5.38 -20.23 -10.18
CA SER A 117 -5.96 -20.12 -8.84
C SER A 117 -5.00 -20.56 -7.72
N SER A 118 -4.17 -21.57 -7.96
CA SER A 118 -3.18 -22.05 -6.96
C SER A 118 -2.07 -21.03 -6.73
N LEU A 119 -1.55 -20.42 -7.80
CA LEU A 119 -0.57 -19.35 -7.70
C LEU A 119 -1.17 -18.10 -7.05
N GLU A 120 -2.38 -17.71 -7.45
CA GLU A 120 -3.11 -16.58 -6.84
C GLU A 120 -3.29 -16.78 -5.34
N GLN A 121 -3.70 -17.98 -4.91
CA GLN A 121 -3.83 -18.30 -3.49
C GLN A 121 -2.47 -18.29 -2.76
N SER A 122 -1.40 -18.76 -3.41
CA SER A 122 -0.05 -18.72 -2.84
C SER A 122 0.42 -17.27 -2.60
N ILE A 123 0.20 -16.37 -3.56
CA ILE A 123 0.54 -14.95 -3.43
C ILE A 123 -0.33 -14.30 -2.35
N ARG A 124 -1.65 -14.57 -2.33
CA ARG A 124 -2.59 -14.09 -1.31
C ARG A 124 -2.14 -14.48 0.10
N ASN A 125 -1.80 -15.76 0.31
CA ASN A 125 -1.35 -16.25 1.61
C ASN A 125 -0.05 -15.56 2.04
N SER A 126 0.93 -15.46 1.12
CA SER A 126 2.19 -14.76 1.41
C SER A 126 1.98 -13.29 1.76
N LEU A 127 1.05 -12.60 1.08
CA LEU A 127 0.70 -11.22 1.36
C LEU A 127 0.15 -11.06 2.78
N ILE A 128 -0.87 -11.86 3.14
CA ILE A 128 -1.52 -11.79 4.45
C ILE A 128 -0.51 -12.11 5.55
N THR A 129 0.27 -13.20 5.42
CA THR A 129 1.31 -13.55 6.38
C THR A 129 2.36 -12.45 6.54
N THR A 130 2.74 -11.78 5.45
CA THR A 130 3.71 -10.67 5.51
C THR A 130 3.12 -9.45 6.20
N ALA A 131 1.87 -9.08 5.88
CA ALA A 131 1.16 -7.98 6.51
C ALA A 131 0.98 -8.23 8.01
N ASP A 132 0.58 -9.44 8.42
CA ASP A 132 0.45 -9.84 9.83
C ASP A 132 1.78 -9.72 10.57
N SER A 133 2.89 -10.10 9.94
CA SER A 133 4.23 -9.94 10.51
C SER A 133 4.63 -8.48 10.71
N ILE A 134 4.27 -7.60 9.77
CA ILE A 134 4.49 -6.14 9.90
C ILE A 134 3.65 -5.55 11.04
N VAL A 135 2.39 -5.97 11.17
CA VAL A 135 1.51 -5.60 12.31
C VAL A 135 2.13 -6.04 13.64
N GLN A 136 2.60 -7.28 13.73
CA GLN A 136 3.25 -7.77 14.94
C GLN A 136 4.54 -7.01 15.26
N THR A 137 5.34 -6.71 14.25
CA THR A 137 6.59 -5.95 14.39
C THR A 137 6.34 -4.54 14.95
N SER A 138 5.39 -3.80 14.36
CA SER A 138 5.02 -2.47 14.83
C SER A 138 4.47 -2.49 16.26
N ARG A 139 3.57 -3.42 16.58
CA ARG A 139 3.01 -3.60 17.94
C ARG A 139 4.06 -3.87 19.02
N GLN A 140 5.08 -4.65 18.69
CA GLN A 140 6.15 -5.01 19.62
C GLN A 140 7.26 -3.95 19.68
N HIS A 141 7.27 -2.96 18.78
CA HIS A 141 8.26 -1.90 18.76
C HIS A 141 7.80 -0.71 19.60
N GLY A 142 8.63 -0.23 20.55
CA GLY A 142 8.27 0.88 21.44
C GLY A 142 7.94 2.22 20.76
N TYR A 143 8.22 2.33 19.46
CA TYR A 143 7.94 3.47 18.59
C TYR A 143 7.03 3.13 17.39
N GLY A 144 6.37 1.97 17.38
CA GLY A 144 5.51 1.57 16.25
C GLY A 144 6.24 1.38 14.92
N ARG A 145 7.57 1.19 14.92
CA ARG A 145 8.36 1.12 13.69
C ARG A 145 8.09 -0.19 12.97
N THR A 146 7.42 -0.14 11.82
CA THR A 146 7.01 -1.33 11.03
C THR A 146 8.19 -2.17 10.53
N LEU A 147 9.34 -1.53 10.29
CA LEU A 147 10.59 -2.19 9.90
C LEU A 147 11.41 -2.70 11.11
N GLY A 148 10.87 -2.59 12.32
CA GLY A 148 11.46 -3.13 13.55
C GLY A 148 12.88 -2.62 13.79
N ARG A 149 13.82 -3.55 13.96
CA ARG A 149 15.24 -3.27 14.27
C ARG A 149 16.15 -3.24 13.04
N THR A 150 15.61 -3.27 11.82
CA THR A 150 16.40 -3.22 10.59
C THR A 150 16.70 -1.77 10.22
N TYR A 151 17.98 -1.41 10.15
CA TYR A 151 18.47 -0.09 9.77
C TYR A 151 19.57 -0.22 8.71
N TYR A 152 19.41 0.51 7.62
CA TYR A 152 20.34 0.61 6.50
C TYR A 152 20.09 1.94 5.78
N TRP A 153 20.94 2.29 4.82
CA TRP A 153 20.79 3.51 4.02
C TRP A 153 19.44 3.55 3.31
N GLY A 154 18.58 4.50 3.70
CA GLY A 154 17.28 4.72 3.06
C GLY A 154 16.12 3.98 3.73
N CYS A 155 16.36 3.34 4.87
CA CYS A 155 15.35 2.54 5.57
C CYS A 155 14.10 3.34 6.00
N ASN A 156 14.17 4.67 6.14
CA ASN A 156 12.97 5.49 6.35
C ASN A 156 11.98 5.39 5.17
N GLY A 157 12.50 5.33 3.94
CA GLY A 157 11.69 5.09 2.75
C GLY A 157 10.96 3.75 2.83
N THR A 158 11.67 2.69 3.24
CA THR A 158 11.07 1.35 3.40
C THR A 158 10.03 1.28 4.50
N VAL A 159 10.23 1.98 5.64
CA VAL A 159 9.23 2.06 6.72
C VAL A 159 7.87 2.48 6.15
N VAL A 160 7.82 3.58 5.39
CA VAL A 160 6.56 4.03 4.78
C VAL A 160 6.18 3.22 3.53
N ARG A 161 7.12 2.56 2.84
CA ARG A 161 6.81 1.67 1.71
C ARG A 161 6.07 0.41 2.13
N GLN A 162 6.27 -0.08 3.36
CA GLN A 162 5.51 -1.19 3.92
C GLN A 162 3.99 -0.94 3.97
N THR A 163 3.55 0.32 3.88
CA THR A 163 2.12 0.64 3.72
C THR A 163 1.53 0.07 2.43
N MET A 164 2.32 -0.16 1.38
CA MET A 164 1.86 -0.86 0.17
C MET A 164 1.37 -2.28 0.49
N ILE A 165 2.14 -3.03 1.27
CA ILE A 165 1.79 -4.40 1.68
C ILE A 165 0.52 -4.37 2.52
N LEU A 166 0.47 -3.47 3.51
CA LEU A 166 -0.65 -3.35 4.44
C LEU A 166 -1.95 -2.93 3.74
N GLN A 167 -1.90 -1.94 2.85
CA GLN A 167 -3.08 -1.45 2.12
C GLN A 167 -3.57 -2.47 1.08
N VAL A 168 -2.66 -3.17 0.38
CA VAL A 168 -3.06 -4.24 -0.55
C VAL A 168 -3.65 -5.43 0.22
N ALA A 169 -3.08 -5.79 1.38
CA ALA A 169 -3.66 -6.79 2.27
C ALA A 169 -5.06 -6.40 2.74
N ASN A 170 -5.26 -5.15 3.18
CA ASN A 170 -6.57 -4.63 3.59
C ASN A 170 -7.61 -4.67 2.46
N LYS A 171 -7.21 -4.43 1.22
CA LYS A 171 -8.12 -4.58 0.06
C LYS A 171 -8.58 -6.03 -0.17
N ILE A 172 -7.79 -7.00 0.28
CA ILE A 172 -7.96 -8.43 -0.02
C ILE A 172 -8.60 -9.19 1.14
N SER A 173 -8.24 -8.80 2.36
CA SER A 173 -8.74 -9.32 3.63
C SER A 173 -8.84 -8.13 4.59
N PRO A 174 -9.97 -7.40 4.59
CA PRO A 174 -10.13 -6.18 5.38
C PRO A 174 -9.80 -6.40 6.86
N SER A 175 -8.97 -5.52 7.42
CA SER A 175 -8.62 -5.52 8.84
C SER A 175 -8.11 -4.14 9.25
N SER A 176 -8.71 -3.59 10.31
CA SER A 176 -8.27 -2.33 10.93
C SER A 176 -6.81 -2.40 11.40
N ASP A 177 -6.30 -3.60 11.70
CA ASP A 177 -4.91 -3.78 12.12
C ASP A 177 -3.92 -3.38 11.03
N TYR A 178 -4.25 -3.63 9.75
CA TYR A 178 -3.38 -3.24 8.64
C TYR A 178 -3.36 -1.73 8.44
N VAL A 179 -4.53 -1.08 8.53
CA VAL A 179 -4.65 0.38 8.43
C VAL A 179 -3.93 1.06 9.59
N ASN A 180 -4.11 0.56 10.82
CA ASN A 180 -3.43 1.09 12.00
C ASN A 180 -1.91 0.89 11.95
N ALA A 181 -1.41 -0.25 11.46
CA ALA A 181 0.03 -0.43 11.26
C ALA A 181 0.58 0.49 10.15
N ALA A 182 -0.22 0.85 9.15
CA ALA A 182 0.18 1.84 8.14
C ALA A 182 0.27 3.25 8.77
N LEU A 183 -0.67 3.60 9.65
CA LEU A 183 -0.60 4.82 10.45
C LEU A 183 0.60 4.83 11.42
N ASP A 184 1.00 3.67 11.95
CA ASP A 184 2.21 3.54 12.77
C ASP A 184 3.48 3.85 11.95
N ALA A 185 3.60 3.36 10.71
CA ALA A 185 4.71 3.71 9.82
C ALA A 185 4.77 5.22 9.54
N ILE A 186 3.63 5.84 9.25
CA ILE A 186 3.51 7.29 9.02
C ILE A 186 3.88 8.06 10.29
N SER A 187 3.31 7.67 11.44
CA SER A 187 3.58 8.30 12.74
C SER A 187 5.06 8.21 13.11
N HIS A 188 5.72 7.09 12.79
CA HIS A 188 7.13 6.90 13.06
C HIS A 188 8.00 7.96 12.36
N VAL A 189 7.76 8.23 11.08
CA VAL A 189 8.52 9.24 10.33
C VAL A 189 8.11 10.68 10.65
N PHE A 190 6.97 10.90 11.31
CA PHE A 190 6.51 12.23 11.72
C PHE A 190 6.73 12.58 13.21
N GLY A 191 7.42 11.73 13.98
CA GLY A 191 7.88 12.11 15.32
C GLY A 191 7.71 11.03 16.39
N ARG A 192 6.95 9.95 16.15
CA ARG A 192 6.91 8.79 17.05
C ARG A 192 8.16 7.94 16.86
N ASN A 193 9.32 8.51 17.14
CA ASN A 193 10.64 7.90 17.03
C ASN A 193 11.55 8.39 18.17
N TYR A 194 12.74 7.77 18.27
CA TYR A 194 13.72 8.08 19.31
C TYR A 194 14.10 9.56 19.38
N TYR A 195 14.18 10.23 18.23
CA TYR A 195 14.64 11.61 18.15
C TYR A 195 13.55 12.63 18.49
N ASN A 196 12.28 12.19 18.54
CA ASN A 196 11.12 13.09 18.66
C ASN A 196 11.13 14.19 17.58
N ARG A 197 11.46 13.78 16.34
CA ARG A 197 11.60 14.64 15.16
C ARG A 197 10.84 14.07 13.99
N SER A 198 10.24 14.94 13.19
CA SER A 198 9.89 14.60 11.83
C SER A 198 11.16 14.29 11.02
N TYR A 199 11.06 13.35 10.11
CA TYR A 199 12.09 13.05 9.10
C TYR A 199 11.77 13.70 7.75
N VAL A 200 10.79 14.59 7.69
CA VAL A 200 10.37 15.25 6.45
C VAL A 200 10.64 16.75 6.52
N THR A 201 11.46 17.27 5.59
CA THR A 201 11.83 18.69 5.57
C THR A 201 10.59 19.58 5.55
N GLY A 202 10.57 20.62 6.40
CA GLY A 202 9.49 21.59 6.47
C GLY A 202 8.15 21.10 7.07
N LEU A 203 8.06 19.86 7.53
CA LEU A 203 6.82 19.30 8.10
C LEU A 203 7.01 18.75 9.51
N GLY A 204 6.05 19.00 10.40
CA GLY A 204 6.00 18.37 11.72
C GLY A 204 6.99 18.97 12.73
N ILE A 205 7.25 18.22 13.78
CA ILE A 205 8.09 18.65 14.92
C ILE A 205 9.57 18.59 14.55
N ASN A 206 10.30 19.70 14.69
CA ASN A 206 11.76 19.78 14.51
C ASN A 206 12.29 18.98 13.28
N PRO A 207 11.83 19.31 12.06
CA PRO A 207 12.17 18.57 10.84
C PRO A 207 13.68 18.62 10.55
N PRO A 208 14.19 17.82 9.57
CA PRO A 208 15.57 17.92 9.12
C PRO A 208 15.84 19.31 8.55
N MET A 209 16.95 19.93 8.96
CA MET A 209 17.35 21.27 8.55
C MET A 209 18.56 21.27 7.61
N ASN A 210 19.36 20.21 7.63
CA ASN A 210 20.60 20.13 6.86
C ASN A 210 20.63 18.86 5.99
N PRO A 211 19.62 18.61 5.12
CA PRO A 211 19.67 17.46 4.23
C PRO A 211 20.90 17.53 3.31
N HIS A 212 21.44 16.38 2.91
CA HIS A 212 22.38 16.31 1.80
C HIS A 212 21.62 16.59 0.48
N ASP A 213 21.31 17.86 0.22
CA ASP A 213 20.61 18.33 -0.98
C ASP A 213 21.29 19.59 -1.50
N ARG A 214 21.74 19.54 -2.76
CA ARG A 214 22.54 20.61 -3.37
C ARG A 214 21.80 21.93 -3.49
N ARG A 215 20.47 21.92 -3.64
CA ARG A 215 19.68 23.16 -3.76
C ARG A 215 19.61 23.85 -2.41
N SER A 216 19.22 23.11 -1.38
CA SER A 216 19.18 23.58 0.01
C SER A 216 20.54 24.09 0.49
N GLY A 217 21.63 23.43 0.10
CA GLY A 217 22.98 23.86 0.48
C GLY A 217 23.55 25.06 -0.30
N ALA A 218 22.88 25.56 -1.34
CA ALA A 218 23.45 26.53 -2.27
C ALA A 218 22.58 27.78 -2.51
N ASP A 219 21.33 27.81 -2.07
CA ASP A 219 20.36 28.84 -2.47
C ASP A 219 20.33 30.09 -1.57
N GLY A 220 21.04 30.08 -0.44
CA GLY A 220 21.08 31.20 0.51
C GLY A 220 19.83 31.35 1.37
N ILE A 221 18.98 30.32 1.41
CA ILE A 221 17.81 30.23 2.29
C ILE A 221 18.22 29.40 3.52
N TRP A 222 17.77 29.83 4.71
CA TRP A 222 18.10 29.13 5.95
C TRP A 222 17.41 27.76 6.03
N GLU A 223 16.13 27.71 5.68
CA GLU A 223 15.35 26.47 5.61
C GLU A 223 15.69 25.67 4.35
N PRO A 224 15.80 24.34 4.44
CA PRO A 224 15.96 23.51 3.25
C PRO A 224 14.68 23.48 2.42
N TRP A 225 14.80 22.99 1.19
CA TRP A 225 13.65 22.76 0.33
C TRP A 225 12.66 21.80 1.00
N PRO A 226 11.35 22.13 1.04
CA PRO A 226 10.38 21.39 1.85
C PRO A 226 9.86 20.12 1.17
N GLY A 227 9.36 19.19 1.99
CA GLY A 227 8.61 18.01 1.54
C GLY A 227 9.45 16.77 1.25
N TYR A 228 10.72 16.71 1.65
CA TYR A 228 11.59 15.56 1.43
C TYR A 228 11.71 14.66 2.64
N LEU A 229 11.44 13.36 2.47
CA LEU A 229 11.76 12.34 3.45
C LEU A 229 13.25 12.02 3.38
N VAL A 230 13.99 12.23 4.48
CA VAL A 230 15.41 11.87 4.55
C VAL A 230 15.62 10.37 4.76
N GLY A 231 16.76 9.84 4.29
CA GLY A 231 17.03 8.40 4.23
C GLY A 231 17.01 7.65 5.57
N GLY A 232 17.44 8.29 6.65
CA GLY A 232 17.44 7.74 8.01
C GLY A 232 18.76 7.11 8.42
N GLY A 233 18.99 7.08 9.74
CA GLY A 233 20.22 6.58 10.36
C GLY A 233 20.41 5.07 10.31
N TRP A 234 21.67 4.64 10.27
CA TRP A 234 22.10 3.24 10.30
C TRP A 234 23.59 3.16 10.72
N PRO A 235 24.11 2.02 11.22
CA PRO A 235 23.44 0.72 11.42
C PRO A 235 22.51 0.65 12.65
N GLY A 236 22.55 1.64 13.52
CA GLY A 236 21.79 1.68 14.77
C GLY A 236 20.59 2.63 14.73
N PRO A 237 19.67 2.48 15.70
CA PRO A 237 18.46 3.31 15.82
C PRO A 237 18.74 4.77 16.23
N ARG A 238 20.00 5.11 16.52
CA ARG A 238 20.43 6.43 17.03
C ARG A 238 21.48 7.11 16.14
N ASP A 239 21.72 6.56 14.95
CA ASP A 239 22.83 6.95 14.08
C ASP A 239 22.41 7.95 12.98
N TRP A 240 21.20 8.51 13.05
CA TRP A 240 20.80 9.60 12.15
C TRP A 240 21.43 10.90 12.63
N VAL A 241 22.12 11.58 11.71
CA VAL A 241 22.73 12.89 11.97
C VAL A 241 22.22 13.90 10.95
N ASP A 242 21.59 14.97 11.44
CA ASP A 242 21.05 16.03 10.60
C ASP A 242 22.12 17.05 10.22
N ILE A 243 23.04 16.63 9.35
CA ILE A 243 24.15 17.42 8.81
C ILE A 243 24.27 17.20 7.30
N GLN A 244 24.57 18.26 6.55
CA GLN A 244 24.57 18.25 5.09
C GLN A 244 25.60 17.27 4.49
N ASP A 245 26.71 17.02 5.19
CA ASP A 245 27.74 16.08 4.71
C ASP A 245 27.31 14.61 4.82
N SER A 246 26.30 14.27 5.64
CA SER A 246 25.87 12.89 5.82
C SER A 246 24.91 12.44 4.72
N TYR A 247 25.46 12.17 3.55
CA TYR A 247 24.70 11.55 2.46
C TYR A 247 24.20 10.14 2.86
N GLU A 248 24.92 9.45 3.74
CA GLU A 248 24.58 8.10 4.19
C GLU A 248 23.27 8.05 4.99
N THR A 249 22.92 9.13 5.71
CA THR A 249 21.77 9.12 6.64
C THR A 249 20.78 10.26 6.43
N ASN A 250 21.19 11.34 5.76
CA ASN A 250 20.42 12.58 5.64
C ASN A 250 20.28 13.10 4.20
N GLU A 251 20.61 12.30 3.19
CA GLU A 251 20.25 12.59 1.80
C GLU A 251 18.73 12.54 1.60
N VAL A 252 18.27 12.97 0.42
CA VAL A 252 16.88 12.91 -0.05
C VAL A 252 16.79 12.08 -1.33
N ALA A 253 15.67 11.39 -1.58
CA ALA A 253 15.53 10.59 -2.80
C ALA A 253 14.07 10.43 -3.27
N ILE A 254 13.91 10.25 -4.58
CA ILE A 254 12.59 10.08 -5.22
C ILE A 254 11.88 8.80 -4.78
N ASN A 255 12.60 7.70 -4.52
CA ASN A 255 12.03 6.43 -4.08
C ASN A 255 11.53 6.49 -2.63
N TRP A 256 12.14 7.32 -1.78
CA TRP A 256 11.67 7.57 -0.41
C TRP A 256 10.44 8.47 -0.41
N ASN A 257 10.47 9.55 -1.20
CA ASN A 257 9.32 10.42 -1.38
C ASN A 257 8.12 9.70 -2.02
N ALA A 258 8.34 8.85 -3.04
CA ALA A 258 7.26 8.06 -3.65
C ALA A 258 6.60 7.10 -2.63
N ALA A 259 7.40 6.49 -1.75
CA ALA A 259 6.88 5.66 -0.67
C ALA A 259 6.05 6.47 0.34
N LEU A 260 6.52 7.67 0.74
CA LEU A 260 5.76 8.57 1.60
C LEU A 260 4.46 9.04 0.94
N ILE A 261 4.50 9.38 -0.36
CA ILE A 261 3.31 9.76 -1.13
C ILE A 261 2.30 8.61 -1.15
N TYR A 262 2.73 7.37 -1.39
CA TYR A 262 1.83 6.22 -1.35
C TYR A 262 1.20 6.05 0.04
N ALA A 263 2.01 6.13 1.10
CA ALA A 263 1.54 6.00 2.47
C ALA A 263 0.46 7.03 2.81
N LEU A 264 0.71 8.30 2.46
CA LEU A 264 -0.24 9.39 2.71
C LEU A 264 -1.46 9.33 1.79
N ALA A 265 -1.32 8.88 0.55
CA ALA A 265 -2.41 8.82 -0.42
C ALA A 265 -3.60 7.96 0.04
N GLY A 266 -3.34 6.89 0.81
CA GLY A 266 -4.40 6.06 1.40
C GLY A 266 -5.30 6.81 2.40
N PHE A 267 -4.86 7.97 2.88
CA PHE A 267 -5.55 8.79 3.88
C PHE A 267 -6.04 10.15 3.32
N VAL A 268 -5.83 10.42 2.02
CA VAL A 268 -6.40 11.59 1.35
C VAL A 268 -7.85 11.29 0.99
N ASN A 269 -8.77 12.20 1.35
CA ASN A 269 -10.22 12.00 1.20
C ASN A 269 -10.72 10.72 1.89
N TYR A 270 -10.10 10.34 3.01
CA TYR A 270 -10.44 9.15 3.77
C TYR A 270 -11.62 9.41 4.70
N ASP A 271 -12.64 8.55 4.62
CA ASP A 271 -13.76 8.51 5.55
C ASP A 271 -13.58 7.33 6.51
N SER A 272 -13.09 7.61 7.72
CA SER A 272 -12.91 6.59 8.76
C SER A 272 -14.24 6.04 9.29
N ALA A 273 -15.38 6.68 8.99
CA ALA A 273 -16.71 6.18 9.37
C ALA A 273 -17.17 4.98 8.50
N GLN A 274 -16.35 4.52 7.55
CA GLN A 274 -16.59 3.28 6.82
C GLN A 274 -16.19 2.02 7.61
N ASP A 275 -15.31 2.13 8.61
CA ASP A 275 -14.80 0.99 9.42
C ASP A 275 -15.57 0.73 10.72
N ASP A 276 -16.61 1.53 11.01
CA ASP A 276 -17.32 1.49 12.30
C ASP A 276 -18.73 0.86 12.17
N VAL A 277 -18.98 0.08 11.12
CA VAL A 277 -20.30 -0.53 10.85
C VAL A 277 -20.50 -1.75 11.77
N LEU A 278 -21.31 -1.57 12.81
CA LEU A 278 -21.80 -2.66 13.65
C LEU A 278 -23.10 -3.18 13.04
N TYR A 279 -22.99 -4.15 12.11
CA TYR A 279 -24.15 -4.70 11.42
C TYR A 279 -25.19 -5.22 12.41
N GLY A 280 -26.42 -4.69 12.28
CA GLY A 280 -27.54 -4.98 13.17
C GLY A 280 -27.79 -3.92 14.26
N ASP A 281 -26.88 -2.98 14.50
CA ASP A 281 -27.06 -1.85 15.45
C ASP A 281 -27.77 -0.67 14.74
N VAL A 282 -29.06 -0.86 14.49
CA VAL A 282 -29.90 0.06 13.70
C VAL A 282 -30.24 1.32 14.48
N ASN A 283 -30.17 1.29 15.82
CA ASN A 283 -30.38 2.47 16.66
C ASN A 283 -29.08 3.22 17.03
N ASP A 284 -27.92 2.70 16.63
CA ASP A 284 -26.58 3.29 16.85
C ASP A 284 -26.25 3.42 18.36
N ASP A 285 -26.70 2.46 19.17
CA ASP A 285 -26.46 2.43 20.62
C ASP A 285 -25.26 1.55 21.04
N GLY A 286 -24.61 0.92 20.06
CA GLY A 286 -23.48 0.02 20.24
C GLY A 286 -23.85 -1.42 20.56
N LYS A 287 -25.14 -1.81 20.52
CA LYS A 287 -25.61 -3.16 20.85
C LYS A 287 -26.64 -3.69 19.87
N VAL A 288 -26.34 -4.83 19.24
CA VAL A 288 -27.31 -5.53 18.38
C VAL A 288 -28.34 -6.30 19.20
N ASN A 289 -29.59 -5.83 19.25
CA ASN A 289 -30.68 -6.42 20.04
C ASN A 289 -32.09 -6.24 19.43
N SER A 290 -33.14 -6.59 20.18
CA SER A 290 -34.53 -6.52 19.68
C SER A 290 -35.04 -5.10 19.44
N THR A 291 -34.39 -4.10 20.02
CA THR A 291 -34.69 -2.68 19.79
C THR A 291 -34.36 -2.28 18.35
N ASP A 292 -33.24 -2.77 17.83
CA ASP A 292 -32.82 -2.56 16.44
C ASP A 292 -33.80 -3.16 15.44
N LEU A 293 -34.20 -4.40 15.68
CA LEU A 293 -35.19 -5.09 14.85
C LEU A 293 -36.54 -4.34 14.85
N THR A 294 -36.90 -3.75 15.98
CA THR A 294 -38.12 -2.95 16.10
C THR A 294 -38.01 -1.64 15.33
N LEU A 295 -36.88 -0.93 15.45
CA LEU A 295 -36.62 0.30 14.71
C LEU A 295 -36.58 0.06 13.20
N LEU A 296 -35.89 -1.00 12.75
CA LEU A 296 -35.82 -1.40 11.35
C LEU A 296 -37.21 -1.66 10.76
N LYS A 297 -38.07 -2.42 11.48
CA LYS A 297 -39.47 -2.65 11.06
C LYS A 297 -40.27 -1.34 10.97
N ARG A 298 -40.11 -0.44 11.94
CA ARG A 298 -40.81 0.86 11.95
C ARG A 298 -40.36 1.76 10.80
N TYR A 299 -39.07 1.73 10.46
CA TYR A 299 -38.51 2.44 9.31
C TYR A 299 -39.11 1.93 7.99
N LEU A 300 -39.13 0.61 7.78
CA LEU A 300 -39.73 0.01 6.57
C LEU A 300 -41.23 0.26 6.44
N LEU A 301 -41.96 0.31 7.56
CA LEU A 301 -43.38 0.63 7.60
C LEU A 301 -43.66 2.14 7.47
N LYS A 302 -42.61 2.98 7.34
CA LYS A 302 -42.71 4.44 7.29
C LYS A 302 -43.33 5.08 8.54
N SER A 303 -43.36 4.34 9.64
CA SER A 303 -43.71 4.87 10.97
C SER A 303 -42.59 5.73 11.56
N VAL A 304 -41.37 5.58 11.01
CA VAL A 304 -40.21 6.44 11.23
C VAL A 304 -39.64 6.75 9.85
N SER A 305 -39.42 8.03 9.55
CA SER A 305 -39.02 8.46 8.21
C SER A 305 -37.51 8.31 7.94
N ASN A 306 -36.68 8.41 8.97
CA ASN A 306 -35.21 8.38 8.88
C ASN A 306 -34.61 7.55 10.03
N LEU A 307 -33.50 6.89 9.77
CA LEU A 307 -32.67 6.27 10.80
C LEU A 307 -31.82 7.35 11.53
N PRO A 308 -31.32 7.08 12.75
CA PRO A 308 -30.73 8.11 13.61
C PRO A 308 -29.41 8.70 13.07
N SER A 309 -28.71 8.01 12.17
CA SER A 309 -27.44 8.45 11.59
C SER A 309 -27.17 7.77 10.25
N ALA A 310 -26.24 8.32 9.45
CA ALA A 310 -25.75 7.64 8.24
C ALA A 310 -25.02 6.31 8.56
N LYS A 311 -24.51 6.16 9.78
CA LYS A 311 -23.95 4.91 10.31
C LYS A 311 -25.06 3.88 10.55
N ALA A 312 -26.18 4.29 11.14
CA ALA A 312 -27.34 3.43 11.32
C ALA A 312 -27.92 2.89 9.99
N GLU A 313 -27.89 3.70 8.93
CA GLU A 313 -28.26 3.24 7.58
C GLU A 313 -27.34 2.13 7.07
N LYS A 314 -26.03 2.24 7.30
CA LYS A 314 -25.05 1.18 6.97
C LYS A 314 -25.22 -0.05 7.86
N ASN A 315 -25.47 0.13 9.16
CA ASN A 315 -25.70 -0.96 10.11
C ASN A 315 -26.95 -1.77 9.77
N ALA A 316 -27.94 -1.14 9.14
CA ALA A 316 -29.22 -1.75 8.77
C ALA A 316 -29.17 -2.65 7.52
N ASP A 317 -28.20 -2.47 6.63
CA ASP A 317 -27.96 -3.31 5.43
C ASP A 317 -27.18 -4.58 5.82
N VAL A 318 -27.86 -5.49 6.51
CA VAL A 318 -27.25 -6.67 7.15
C VAL A 318 -26.98 -7.82 6.17
N ASN A 319 -27.36 -7.68 4.90
CA ASN A 319 -27.03 -8.62 3.81
C ASN A 319 -26.16 -7.98 2.71
N ARG A 320 -25.75 -6.72 2.87
CA ARG A 320 -24.90 -5.95 1.95
C ARG A 320 -25.43 -5.89 0.52
N ASP A 321 -26.76 -5.89 0.34
CA ASP A 321 -27.36 -5.77 -0.99
C ASP A 321 -27.53 -4.31 -1.45
N GLY A 322 -27.17 -3.36 -0.59
CA GLY A 322 -27.25 -1.91 -0.82
C GLY A 322 -28.66 -1.35 -0.63
N LYS A 323 -29.61 -2.13 -0.13
CA LYS A 323 -31.02 -1.72 0.05
C LYS A 323 -31.55 -2.17 1.41
N ILE A 324 -31.90 -1.23 2.26
CA ILE A 324 -32.58 -1.51 3.53
C ILE A 324 -34.03 -1.95 3.24
N ASN A 325 -34.34 -3.24 3.37
CA ASN A 325 -35.62 -3.84 3.00
C ASN A 325 -36.04 -5.02 3.92
N SER A 326 -37.12 -5.73 3.56
CA SER A 326 -37.65 -6.85 4.36
C SER A 326 -36.68 -8.02 4.54
N SER A 327 -35.69 -8.14 3.65
CA SER A 327 -34.62 -9.13 3.74
C SER A 327 -33.75 -8.89 4.96
N ASP A 328 -33.38 -7.63 5.23
CA ASP A 328 -32.62 -7.23 6.42
C ASP A 328 -33.33 -7.57 7.72
N VAL A 329 -34.65 -7.36 7.76
CA VAL A 329 -35.48 -7.75 8.91
C VAL A 329 -35.40 -9.26 9.16
N THR A 330 -35.41 -10.05 8.09
CA THR A 330 -35.35 -11.52 8.21
C THR A 330 -33.97 -11.96 8.68
N VAL A 331 -32.90 -11.38 8.13
CA VAL A 331 -31.52 -11.66 8.52
C VAL A 331 -31.27 -11.26 9.97
N LEU A 332 -31.59 -10.03 10.35
CA LEU A 332 -31.43 -9.54 11.72
C LEU A 332 -32.27 -10.36 12.72
N SER A 333 -33.49 -10.76 12.34
CA SER A 333 -34.31 -11.65 13.18
C SER A 333 -33.67 -13.03 13.35
N ARG A 334 -33.08 -13.61 12.29
CA ARG A 334 -32.38 -14.90 12.39
C ARG A 334 -31.14 -14.82 13.26
N TYR A 335 -30.41 -13.70 13.20
CA TYR A 335 -29.26 -13.44 14.06
C TYR A 335 -29.67 -13.35 15.54
N LEU A 336 -30.69 -12.57 15.87
CA LEU A 336 -31.19 -12.43 17.25
C LEU A 336 -31.75 -13.75 17.81
N LEU A 337 -32.31 -14.61 16.95
CA LEU A 337 -32.76 -15.95 17.30
C LEU A 337 -31.63 -17.00 17.32
N LYS A 338 -30.38 -16.60 17.05
CA LYS A 338 -29.21 -17.48 16.95
C LYS A 338 -29.34 -18.60 15.92
N VAL A 339 -30.17 -18.39 14.89
CA VAL A 339 -30.25 -19.25 13.71
C VAL A 339 -29.02 -19.05 12.80
N ILE A 340 -28.48 -17.83 12.81
CA ILE A 340 -27.16 -17.48 12.29
C ILE A 340 -26.35 -16.82 13.42
N ILE A 341 -25.03 -16.90 13.37
CA ILE A 341 -24.14 -16.48 14.48
C ILE A 341 -23.32 -15.22 14.19
N GLU A 342 -23.39 -14.71 12.96
CA GLU A 342 -22.64 -13.52 12.53
C GLU A 342 -23.50 -12.65 11.60
N LEU A 343 -23.15 -11.36 11.56
CA LEU A 343 -23.61 -10.38 10.59
C LEU A 343 -22.39 -9.65 10.02
N PRO A 344 -22.47 -9.17 8.77
CA PRO A 344 -23.56 -9.38 7.83
C PRO A 344 -23.49 -10.77 7.18
N VAL A 345 -24.53 -11.16 6.44
CA VAL A 345 -24.60 -12.43 5.68
C VAL A 345 -24.40 -12.26 4.19
#